data_AF-A0A2S5WME8-F1
#
_entry.id   AF-A0A2S5WME8-F1
#
_cell.length_a   1.000
_cell.length_b   1.000
_cell.length_c   1.000
_cell.angle_alpha   90.00
_cell.angle_beta   90.00
_cell.angle_gamma   90.00
#
_symmetry.space_group_name_H-M   'P 1'
#
loop_
_entity.id
_entity.type
_entity.pdbx_description
1 polymer ?
#
loop_
_entity_poly.entity_id
_entity_poly.type
_entity_poly.pdbx_seq_one_letter_code
_entity_poly.pdbx_strand_id
1 'polypeptide(L)'
;MPSIYASRQPSVEHDAQTQLRLSAIFAGLAASAGSLRSEPLDVHDAPDGRVRVFDLGGGTGMLAYLLEPEAGDQVVVVAGAWPLTEALELAQSRVLQLNPVNGLPEFVPARTAEEAAERRASLQSSVQNDQRLRTMSYESLTEEEYQARESGVWNSAGTVEPEEPQADTETDTDVEAMKEAKIQAAFENAKAEAAAAGTPIDEETVEWYVSIVGDGEPNVTFVTEEQRRAFEAEAEEYFDGIAGHYSPMEVTGRLGLPEEVLSEAWNAQSQDALDAAINACENEWHRRMLVRMAEHAALDELMLEFGIETIVFPQDREPTEEEQEVWSVAYSAAMERWELGDFVDEPAAPWLLSGVQLGAPASDAEIIASFEHPTARLQFERVR
;
A
#
# COMPACT_ATOMS: atom_id res chain seq x y z
N MET A 1 23.34 2.62 10.20
CA MET A 1 24.05 1.86 9.12
C MET A 1 23.49 2.32 7.79
N PRO A 2 24.27 2.35 6.69
CA PRO A 2 23.75 2.89 5.44
C PRO A 2 22.71 1.95 4.82
N SER A 3 21.55 2.48 4.46
CA SER A 3 20.50 1.73 3.77
C SER A 3 20.78 1.69 2.27
N ILE A 4 20.69 0.51 1.65
CA ILE A 4 20.93 0.33 0.21
C ILE A 4 19.63 -0.08 -0.47
N TYR A 5 19.19 0.75 -1.42
CA TYR A 5 18.05 0.47 -2.28
C TYR A 5 18.55 0.13 -3.68
N ALA A 6 18.09 -0.98 -4.26
CA ALA A 6 18.42 -1.34 -5.63
C ALA A 6 17.15 -1.34 -6.48
N SER A 7 17.12 -0.53 -7.53
CA SER A 7 16.05 -0.56 -8.52
C SER A 7 16.13 -1.87 -9.32
N ARG A 8 15.01 -2.59 -9.43
CA ARG A 8 14.87 -3.86 -10.15
C ARG A 8 14.82 -3.60 -11.67
N GLN A 9 15.91 -3.09 -12.24
CA GLN A 9 16.06 -3.03 -13.69
C GLN A 9 16.36 -4.44 -14.23
N PRO A 10 15.89 -4.78 -15.44
CA PRO A 10 16.23 -6.06 -16.07
C PRO A 10 17.74 -6.17 -16.14
N SER A 11 18.30 -7.12 -15.39
CA SER A 11 19.75 -7.30 -15.32
C SER A 11 20.26 -7.58 -16.72
N VAL A 12 21.11 -6.71 -17.24
CA VAL A 12 22.07 -7.15 -18.26
C VAL A 12 22.82 -8.31 -17.60
N GLU A 13 22.85 -9.50 -18.20
CA GLU A 13 23.59 -10.63 -17.64
C GLU A 13 25.03 -10.18 -17.35
N HIS A 14 25.34 -10.01 -16.07
CA HIS A 14 26.65 -9.56 -15.64
C HIS A 14 27.60 -10.74 -15.64
N ASP A 15 28.78 -10.58 -16.21
CA ASP A 15 29.84 -11.56 -16.06
C ASP A 15 30.23 -11.74 -14.57
N ALA A 16 30.84 -12.88 -14.24
CA ALA A 16 31.19 -13.21 -12.86
C ALA A 16 32.11 -12.18 -12.18
N GLN A 17 32.95 -11.48 -12.95
CA GLN A 17 33.85 -10.45 -12.42
C GLN A 17 33.07 -9.17 -12.07
N THR A 18 32.11 -8.78 -12.90
CA THR A 18 31.18 -7.67 -12.65
C THR A 18 30.34 -7.93 -11.39
N GLN A 19 29.81 -9.15 -11.23
CA GLN A 19 29.07 -9.55 -10.02
C GLN A 19 29.93 -9.49 -8.75
N LEU A 20 31.17 -9.98 -8.82
CA LEU A 20 32.11 -9.95 -7.70
C LEU A 20 32.50 -8.52 -7.30
N ARG A 21 32.51 -7.58 -8.25
CA ARG A 21 32.78 -6.17 -7.97
C ARG A 21 31.56 -5.45 -7.41
N LEU A 22 30.37 -5.73 -7.93
CA LEU A 22 29.12 -5.24 -7.34
C LEU A 22 29.00 -5.67 -5.88
N SER A 23 29.24 -6.95 -5.58
CA SER A 23 29.19 -7.44 -4.20
C SER A 23 30.26 -6.79 -3.32
N ALA A 24 31.48 -6.57 -3.82
CA ALA A 24 32.52 -5.85 -3.10
C ALA A 24 32.15 -4.38 -2.83
N ILE A 25 31.49 -3.72 -3.78
CA ILE A 25 31.01 -2.34 -3.61
C ILE A 25 29.88 -2.28 -2.59
N PHE A 26 28.88 -3.18 -2.67
CA PHE A 26 27.80 -3.24 -1.68
C PHE A 26 28.32 -3.57 -0.28
N ALA A 27 29.26 -4.52 -0.16
CA ALA A 27 29.92 -4.81 1.10
C ALA A 27 30.69 -3.59 1.64
N GLY A 28 31.38 -2.84 0.76
CA GLY A 28 32.07 -1.61 1.13
C GLY A 28 31.13 -0.49 1.58
N LEU A 29 30.00 -0.34 0.88
CA LEU A 29 28.93 0.58 1.24
C LEU A 29 28.32 0.23 2.60
N ALA A 30 28.00 -1.04 2.84
CA ALA A 30 27.44 -1.50 4.11
C ALA A 30 28.43 -1.38 5.28
N ALA A 31 29.71 -1.70 5.05
CA ALA A 31 30.72 -1.77 6.11
C ALA A 31 31.33 -0.41 6.51
N SER A 32 31.12 0.65 5.73
CA SER A 32 31.73 1.95 6.01
C SER A 32 30.69 3.06 6.01
N ALA A 33 30.72 3.91 7.05
CA ALA A 33 30.06 5.21 7.05
C ALA A 33 30.79 6.18 6.08
N GLY A 34 30.84 5.83 4.79
CA GLY A 34 31.26 6.74 3.71
C GLY A 34 32.62 6.48 3.06
N SER A 35 33.28 5.32 3.22
CA SER A 35 34.53 5.01 2.49
C SER A 35 34.36 3.85 1.52
N LEU A 36 33.83 4.19 0.35
CA LEU A 36 33.88 3.33 -0.82
C LEU A 36 35.34 3.04 -1.18
N ARG A 37 35.70 1.75 -1.28
CA ARG A 37 37.04 1.34 -1.73
C ARG A 37 37.32 1.73 -3.20
N SER A 38 36.27 1.93 -3.98
CA SER A 38 36.33 2.48 -5.32
C SER A 38 35.93 3.95 -5.29
N GLU A 39 36.85 4.83 -5.70
CA GLU A 39 36.49 6.23 -5.92
C GLU A 39 35.45 6.30 -7.05
N PRO A 40 34.31 6.96 -6.84
CA PRO A 40 33.36 7.19 -7.92
C PRO A 40 34.02 8.06 -9.00
N LEU A 41 33.67 7.79 -10.25
CA LEU A 41 34.08 8.61 -11.37
C LEU A 41 33.44 10.00 -11.26
N ASP A 42 34.20 11.03 -11.63
CA ASP A 42 33.70 12.39 -11.73
C ASP A 42 32.74 12.49 -12.93
N VAL A 43 31.49 12.86 -12.67
CA VAL A 43 30.48 13.09 -13.69
C VAL A 43 30.31 14.59 -13.85
N HIS A 44 31.09 15.18 -14.75
CA HIS A 44 30.98 16.59 -15.05
C HIS A 44 29.57 16.96 -15.51
N ASP A 45 29.10 18.11 -15.04
CA ASP A 45 27.80 18.73 -15.37
C ASP A 45 26.56 17.86 -15.08
N ALA A 46 26.67 16.88 -14.18
CA ALA A 46 25.53 16.09 -13.74
C ALA A 46 24.44 17.00 -13.14
N PRO A 47 23.16 16.87 -13.56
CA PRO A 47 22.07 17.65 -13.02
C PRO A 47 21.78 17.30 -11.55
N ASP A 48 22.14 16.10 -11.10
CA ASP A 48 22.01 15.66 -9.72
C ASP A 48 23.38 15.51 -9.04
N GLY A 49 23.72 16.42 -8.12
CA GLY A 49 24.99 16.37 -7.39
C GLY A 49 25.17 15.14 -6.48
N ARG A 50 24.12 14.32 -6.29
CA ARG A 50 24.15 13.07 -5.52
C ARG A 50 24.57 11.87 -6.35
N VAL A 51 24.54 12.00 -7.68
CA VAL A 51 24.85 10.89 -8.59
C VAL A 51 26.32 10.50 -8.51
N ARG A 52 26.60 9.21 -8.54
CA ARG A 52 27.94 8.62 -8.58
C ARG A 52 27.94 7.48 -9.59
N VAL A 53 29.00 7.39 -10.38
CA VAL A 53 29.23 6.26 -11.28
C VAL A 53 30.46 5.50 -10.80
N PHE A 54 30.34 4.20 -10.61
CA PHE A 54 31.45 3.33 -10.21
C PHE A 54 31.87 2.45 -11.38
N ASP A 55 33.16 2.46 -11.72
CA ASP A 55 33.69 1.55 -12.74
C ASP A 55 33.75 0.11 -12.18
N LEU A 56 32.93 -0.77 -12.74
CA LEU A 56 32.94 -2.20 -12.43
C LEU A 56 33.96 -2.95 -13.29
N GLY A 57 34.73 -2.28 -14.14
CA GLY A 57 35.64 -2.90 -15.09
C GLY A 57 34.92 -3.57 -16.25
N GLY A 58 35.69 -4.08 -17.22
CA GLY A 58 35.12 -4.70 -18.41
C GLY A 58 34.34 -3.72 -19.31
N GLY A 59 34.41 -2.41 -19.04
CA GLY A 59 33.60 -1.41 -19.71
C GLY A 59 32.18 -1.29 -19.14
N THR A 60 31.92 -1.75 -17.92
CA THR A 60 30.63 -1.63 -17.22
C THR A 60 30.74 -0.64 -16.06
N GLY A 61 29.75 0.25 -15.92
CA GLY A 61 29.62 1.19 -14.81
C GLY A 61 28.34 0.95 -14.00
N MET A 62 28.42 1.08 -12.68
CA MET A 62 27.26 1.13 -11.78
C MET A 62 26.86 2.58 -11.55
N LEU A 63 25.59 2.92 -11.78
CA LEU A 63 25.03 4.22 -11.44
C LEU A 63 24.34 4.13 -10.08
N ALA A 64 24.70 5.02 -9.16
CA ALA A 64 24.05 5.13 -7.86
C ALA A 64 23.89 6.58 -7.43
N TYR A 65 23.03 6.82 -6.45
CA TYR A 65 22.78 8.12 -5.85
C TYR A 65 23.00 8.03 -4.35
N LEU A 66 23.82 8.91 -3.81
CA LEU A 66 24.09 8.99 -2.37
C LEU A 66 23.20 10.07 -1.77
N LEU A 67 22.24 9.65 -0.97
CA LEU A 67 21.34 10.49 -0.22
C LEU A 67 21.87 10.61 1.21
N GLU A 68 21.82 11.82 1.75
CA GLU A 68 22.12 12.09 3.16
C GLU A 68 20.86 12.69 3.77
N PRO A 69 19.88 11.87 4.19
CA PRO A 69 18.64 12.38 4.78
C PRO A 69 18.92 13.16 6.07
N GLU A 70 19.90 12.71 6.87
CA GLU A 70 20.36 13.35 8.09
C GLU A 70 21.89 13.38 8.15
N ALA A 71 22.44 14.26 9.00
CA ALA A 71 23.88 14.38 9.15
C ALA A 71 24.48 13.11 9.79
N GLY A 72 25.13 12.29 8.96
CA GLY A 72 25.75 11.03 9.38
C GLY A 72 25.02 9.78 8.88
N ASP A 73 23.79 9.94 8.38
CA ASP A 73 23.06 8.86 7.73
C ASP A 73 23.23 8.96 6.21
N GLN A 74 23.65 7.85 5.62
CA GLN A 74 23.86 7.74 4.19
C GLN A 74 22.97 6.64 3.63
N VAL A 75 22.15 6.99 2.65
CA VAL A 75 21.31 6.05 1.92
C VAL A 75 21.83 5.98 0.49
N VAL A 76 22.05 4.78 -0.03
CA VAL A 76 22.53 4.59 -1.40
C VAL A 76 21.44 3.97 -2.25
N VAL A 77 21.03 4.69 -3.29
CA VAL A 77 20.07 4.21 -4.28
C VAL A 77 20.81 3.81 -5.54
N VAL A 78 20.91 2.50 -5.78
CA VAL A 78 21.55 1.89 -6.92
C VAL A 78 20.54 1.84 -8.06
N ALA A 79 20.81 2.60 -9.11
CA ALA A 79 19.95 2.64 -10.29
C ALA A 79 20.08 1.37 -11.13
N GLY A 80 21.30 0.80 -11.19
CA GLY A 80 21.62 -0.37 -11.99
C GLY A 80 23.07 -0.35 -12.49
N ALA A 81 23.39 -1.23 -13.42
CA ALA A 81 24.68 -1.29 -14.09
C ALA A 81 24.51 -1.37 -15.61
N TRP A 82 25.30 -0.58 -16.32
CA TRP A 82 25.26 -0.38 -17.77
C TRP A 82 26.67 -0.42 -18.36
N PRO A 83 26.84 -0.50 -19.69
CA PRO A 83 28.08 -0.05 -20.32
C PRO A 83 28.49 1.31 -19.77
N LEU A 84 29.78 1.47 -19.44
CA LEU A 84 30.29 2.61 -18.69
C LEU A 84 29.93 3.95 -19.36
N THR A 85 30.01 4.02 -20.69
CA THR A 85 29.60 5.19 -21.47
C THR A 85 28.13 5.53 -21.26
N GLU A 86 27.24 4.54 -21.29
CA GLU A 86 25.80 4.71 -21.07
C GLU A 86 25.50 5.12 -19.62
N ALA A 87 26.18 4.53 -18.64
CA ALA A 87 26.05 4.92 -17.24
C ALA A 87 26.39 6.40 -17.02
N LEU A 88 27.44 6.90 -17.69
CA LEU A 88 27.82 8.32 -17.66
C LEU A 88 26.78 9.21 -18.35
N GLU A 89 26.27 8.81 -19.51
CA GLU A 89 25.19 9.54 -20.22
C GLU A 89 23.90 9.60 -19.38
N LEU A 90 23.54 8.52 -18.71
CA LEU A 90 22.39 8.47 -17.78
C LEU A 90 22.61 9.38 -16.58
N ALA A 91 23.82 9.38 -16.00
CA ALA A 91 24.17 10.27 -14.89
C ALA A 91 24.10 11.75 -15.28
N GLN A 92 24.36 12.08 -16.54
CA GLN A 92 24.29 13.45 -17.08
C GLN A 92 22.89 13.90 -17.49
N SER A 93 21.94 12.96 -17.65
CA SER A 93 20.62 13.26 -18.20
C SER A 93 19.47 12.96 -17.25
N ARG A 94 19.73 12.39 -16.07
CA ARG A 94 18.70 11.95 -15.12
C ARG A 94 18.96 12.44 -13.71
N VAL A 95 17.87 12.53 -12.95
CA VAL A 95 17.86 12.88 -11.54
C VAL A 95 17.09 11.82 -10.76
N LEU A 96 17.47 11.61 -9.50
CA LEU A 96 16.70 10.76 -8.61
C LEU A 96 15.62 11.58 -7.90
N GLN A 97 14.38 11.13 -8.04
CA GLN A 97 13.20 11.75 -7.49
C GLN A 97 12.43 10.71 -6.66
N LEU A 98 11.70 11.10 -5.62
CA LEU A 98 10.75 10.19 -4.96
C LEU A 98 9.39 10.41 -5.62
N ASN A 99 8.73 9.35 -6.04
CA ASN A 99 7.37 9.44 -6.55
C ASN A 99 6.42 9.80 -5.39
N PRO A 100 5.61 10.87 -5.50
CA PRO A 100 4.75 11.32 -4.42
C PRO A 100 3.61 10.36 -4.09
N VAL A 101 3.26 9.45 -5.00
CA VAL A 101 2.14 8.51 -4.85
C VAL A 101 2.55 7.30 -4.01
N ASN A 102 3.65 6.63 -4.39
CA ASN A 102 4.09 5.38 -3.76
C ASN A 102 5.35 5.53 -2.89
N GLY A 103 6.00 6.71 -2.89
CA GLY A 103 7.23 6.96 -2.13
C GLY A 103 8.48 6.30 -2.71
N LEU A 104 8.39 5.66 -3.87
CA LEU A 104 9.50 4.92 -4.46
C LEU A 104 10.48 5.85 -5.19
N PRO A 105 11.79 5.57 -5.17
CA PRO A 105 12.76 6.32 -5.96
C PRO A 105 12.60 6.05 -7.47
N GLU A 106 12.48 7.12 -8.24
CA GLU A 106 12.34 7.11 -9.70
C GLU A 106 13.40 7.97 -10.39
N PHE A 107 13.77 7.56 -11.60
CA PHE A 107 14.72 8.29 -12.45
C PHE A 107 13.98 9.12 -13.48
N VAL A 108 14.06 10.44 -13.33
CA VAL A 108 13.36 11.37 -14.23
C VAL A 108 14.39 12.09 -15.10
N PRO A 109 14.15 12.23 -16.42
CA PRO A 109 15.07 12.98 -17.29
C PRO A 109 15.09 14.46 -16.91
N ALA A 110 16.29 15.05 -16.73
CA ALA A 110 16.49 16.47 -16.47
C ALA A 110 17.66 16.99 -17.33
N ARG A 111 17.49 18.16 -17.95
CA ARG A 111 18.49 18.71 -18.87
C ARG A 111 19.54 19.57 -18.16
N THR A 112 19.23 20.07 -16.97
CA THR A 112 20.09 20.98 -16.21
C THR A 112 19.97 20.74 -14.71
N ALA A 113 20.98 21.14 -13.95
CA ALA A 113 20.95 21.11 -12.49
C ALA A 113 19.88 22.06 -11.89
N GLU A 114 19.57 23.15 -12.58
CA GLU A 114 18.52 24.09 -12.18
C GLU A 114 17.13 23.45 -12.32
N GLU A 115 16.84 22.81 -13.46
CA GLU A 115 15.60 22.06 -13.68
C GLU A 115 15.43 20.92 -12.65
N ALA A 116 16.52 20.21 -12.36
CA ALA A 116 16.57 19.18 -11.33
C ALA A 116 16.25 19.72 -9.93
N ALA A 117 16.77 20.90 -9.60
CA ALA A 117 16.52 21.55 -8.33
C ALA A 117 15.07 22.06 -8.22
N GLU A 118 14.55 22.68 -9.29
CA GLU A 118 13.18 23.19 -9.34
C GLU A 118 12.15 22.06 -9.19
N ARG A 119 12.31 20.95 -9.93
CA ARG A 119 11.42 19.79 -9.79
C ARG A 119 11.43 19.19 -8.39
N ARG A 120 12.61 19.06 -7.78
CA ARG A 120 12.73 18.59 -6.39
C ARG A 120 12.05 19.54 -5.43
N ALA A 121 12.21 20.86 -5.58
CA ALA A 121 11.54 21.84 -4.75
C ALA A 121 10.01 21.81 -4.93
N SER A 122 9.53 21.59 -6.17
CA SER A 122 8.11 21.44 -6.48
C SER A 122 7.50 20.22 -5.79
N LEU A 123 8.15 19.05 -5.89
CA LEU A 123 7.71 17.86 -5.15
C LEU A 123 7.81 18.05 -3.63
N GLN A 124 8.93 18.60 -3.19
CA GLN A 124 9.15 19.24 -1.88
C GLN A 124 7.86 19.79 -1.29
N SER A 125 7.38 20.80 -2.01
CA SER A 125 6.23 21.61 -1.65
C SER A 125 4.92 20.81 -1.75
N SER A 126 4.78 19.92 -2.74
CA SER A 126 3.60 19.06 -2.89
C SER A 126 3.44 18.10 -1.71
N VAL A 127 4.51 17.39 -1.34
CA VAL A 127 4.52 16.44 -0.21
C VAL A 127 4.23 17.16 1.10
N GLN A 128 4.85 18.33 1.32
CA GLN A 128 4.59 19.16 2.50
C GLN A 128 3.16 19.67 2.56
N ASN A 129 2.57 20.06 1.42
CA ASN A 129 1.20 20.53 1.37
C ASN A 129 0.20 19.39 1.64
N ASP A 130 0.44 18.20 1.10
CA ASP A 130 -0.36 17.01 1.37
C ASP A 130 -0.29 16.61 2.84
N GLN A 131 0.91 16.61 3.43
CA GLN A 131 1.09 16.40 4.87
C GLN A 131 0.29 17.42 5.69
N ARG A 132 0.39 18.70 5.34
CA ARG A 132 -0.36 19.76 6.01
C ARG A 132 -1.87 19.55 5.92
N LEU A 133 -2.38 19.16 4.75
CA LEU A 133 -3.79 18.85 4.55
C LEU A 133 -4.24 17.64 5.38
N ARG A 134 -3.40 16.60 5.47
CA ARG A 134 -3.66 15.44 6.34
C ARG A 134 -3.72 15.88 7.81
N THR A 135 -2.73 16.61 8.32
CA THR A 135 -2.73 17.09 9.71
C THR A 135 -3.96 17.94 10.01
N MET A 136 -4.33 18.87 9.11
CA MET A 136 -5.55 19.67 9.29
C MET A 136 -6.82 18.83 9.30
N SER A 137 -6.88 17.73 8.53
CA SER A 137 -8.01 16.80 8.53
C SER A 137 -8.12 15.98 9.81
N TYR A 138 -7.01 15.77 10.54
CA TYR A 138 -7.01 15.03 11.80
C TYR A 138 -7.27 15.94 13.00
N GLU A 139 -6.70 17.15 13.02
CA GLU A 139 -6.90 18.11 14.12
C GLU A 139 -8.31 18.69 14.19
N SER A 140 -9.10 18.57 13.11
CA SER A 140 -10.50 19.02 13.09
C SER A 140 -11.51 17.96 13.51
N LEU A 141 -11.10 16.70 13.66
CA LEU A 141 -12.01 15.63 14.08
C LEU A 141 -12.10 15.63 15.61
N THR A 142 -13.33 15.59 16.14
CA THR A 142 -13.50 15.31 17.56
C THR A 142 -13.08 13.87 17.86
N GLU A 143 -12.77 13.57 19.12
CA GLU A 143 -12.35 12.21 19.53
C GLU A 143 -13.42 11.15 19.21
N GLU A 144 -14.70 11.55 19.21
CA GLU A 144 -15.83 10.74 18.78
C GLU A 144 -15.83 10.47 17.26
N GLU A 145 -15.53 11.48 16.43
CA GLU A 145 -15.41 11.31 14.98
C GLU A 145 -14.19 10.45 14.60
N TYR A 146 -13.11 10.54 15.38
CA TYR A 146 -11.94 9.67 15.23
C TYR A 146 -12.30 8.21 15.51
N GLN A 147 -12.96 7.91 16.64
CA GLN A 147 -13.39 6.54 16.97
C GLN A 147 -14.48 6.00 16.04
N ALA A 148 -15.40 6.85 15.55
CA ALA A 148 -16.39 6.45 14.55
C ALA A 148 -15.74 6.07 13.21
N ARG A 149 -14.62 6.71 12.86
CA ARG A 149 -13.88 6.43 11.63
C ARG A 149 -12.98 5.20 11.75
N GLU A 150 -12.31 5.00 12.90
CA GLU A 150 -11.52 3.78 13.16
C GLU A 150 -12.38 2.53 13.32
N SER A 151 -13.59 2.66 13.89
CA SER A 151 -14.51 1.52 14.04
C SER A 151 -15.17 1.06 12.74
N GLY A 152 -14.91 1.74 11.61
CA GLY A 152 -15.47 1.40 10.30
C GLY A 152 -16.96 1.70 10.14
N VAL A 153 -17.59 2.33 11.14
CA VAL A 153 -19.02 2.68 11.16
C VAL A 153 -19.20 4.09 10.59
N TRP A 154 -18.76 4.31 9.35
CA TRP A 154 -19.02 5.58 8.68
C TRP A 154 -20.35 5.48 7.91
N ASN A 155 -21.46 5.63 8.64
CA ASN A 155 -22.77 5.84 8.02
C ASN A 155 -22.80 7.25 7.43
N SER A 156 -22.73 7.34 6.10
CA SER A 156 -22.89 8.57 5.33
C SER A 156 -24.35 9.03 5.35
N ALA A 157 -24.76 9.72 6.42
CA ALA A 157 -25.79 10.77 6.46
C ALA A 157 -26.33 10.91 7.89
N GLY A 158 -25.89 11.94 8.60
CA GLY A 158 -26.46 12.33 9.87
C GLY A 158 -25.80 13.60 10.38
N THR A 159 -26.38 14.75 10.03
CA THR A 159 -26.06 16.01 10.69
C THR A 159 -26.36 15.83 12.17
N VAL A 160 -25.34 15.78 13.01
CA VAL A 160 -25.49 15.65 14.47
C VAL A 160 -26.08 16.96 15.00
N GLU A 161 -27.37 16.94 15.35
CA GLU A 161 -27.96 17.94 16.26
C GLU A 161 -27.47 17.65 17.69
N PRO A 162 -27.16 18.67 18.50
CA PRO A 162 -26.60 18.48 19.84
C PRO A 162 -27.58 17.76 20.78
N GLU A 163 -27.12 16.68 21.41
CA GLU A 163 -27.89 15.86 22.36
C GLU A 163 -28.33 16.66 23.60
N GLU A 164 -29.64 16.58 23.89
CA GLU A 164 -30.20 16.88 25.20
C GLU A 164 -29.94 15.72 26.19
N PRO A 165 -29.84 16.00 27.50
CA PRO A 165 -29.40 15.02 28.50
C PRO A 165 -30.33 13.80 28.58
N GLN A 166 -29.76 12.61 28.36
CA GLN A 166 -30.46 11.33 28.41
C GLN A 166 -31.04 11.06 29.82
N ALA A 167 -32.34 10.79 29.84
CA ALA A 167 -33.05 10.25 30.99
C ALA A 167 -32.94 8.71 31.00
N ASP A 168 -32.99 8.15 32.20
CA ASP A 168 -32.76 6.75 32.57
C ASP A 168 -33.31 5.72 31.56
N THR A 169 -32.44 4.76 31.22
CA THR A 169 -32.66 3.62 30.33
C THR A 169 -33.78 2.70 30.84
N GLU A 170 -34.99 2.89 30.32
CA GLU A 170 -36.03 1.85 30.27
C GLU A 170 -35.61 0.77 29.25
N THR A 171 -35.14 -0.36 29.78
CA THR A 171 -35.05 -1.70 29.20
C THR A 171 -35.18 -1.86 27.67
N ASP A 172 -34.03 -2.02 26.98
CA ASP A 172 -33.86 -2.39 25.56
C ASP A 172 -34.70 -3.60 25.08
N THR A 173 -35.19 -4.43 26.01
CA THR A 173 -35.93 -5.65 25.69
C THR A 173 -37.28 -5.37 25.00
N ASP A 174 -37.91 -4.23 25.28
CA ASP A 174 -39.20 -3.88 24.67
C ASP A 174 -39.05 -3.33 23.24
N VAL A 175 -37.89 -2.75 22.91
CA VAL A 175 -37.62 -2.21 21.57
C VAL A 175 -37.40 -3.34 20.55
N GLU A 176 -36.64 -4.37 20.92
CA GLU A 176 -36.40 -5.51 20.03
C GLU A 176 -37.67 -6.35 19.80
N ALA A 177 -38.48 -6.58 20.84
CA ALA A 177 -39.77 -7.24 20.70
C ALA A 177 -40.72 -6.46 19.76
N MET A 178 -40.68 -5.12 19.82
CA MET A 178 -41.46 -4.27 18.92
C MET A 178 -40.97 -4.35 17.46
N LYS A 179 -39.65 -4.41 17.23
CA LYS A 179 -39.08 -4.58 15.88
C LYS A 179 -39.45 -5.94 15.30
N GLU A 180 -39.32 -7.01 16.07
CA GLU A 180 -39.65 -8.37 15.64
C GLU A 180 -41.14 -8.50 15.28
N ALA A 181 -42.02 -7.89 16.09
CA ALA A 181 -43.46 -7.84 15.80
C ALA A 181 -43.77 -7.07 14.49
N LYS A 182 -43.07 -5.97 14.22
CA LYS A 182 -43.23 -5.21 12.96
C LYS A 182 -42.75 -6.01 11.75
N ILE A 183 -41.62 -6.70 11.86
CA ILE A 183 -41.09 -7.56 10.79
C ILE A 183 -42.07 -8.69 10.50
N GLN A 184 -42.60 -9.35 11.54
CA GLN A 184 -43.61 -10.40 11.37
C GLN A 184 -44.89 -9.89 10.71
N ALA A 185 -45.35 -8.69 11.07
CA ALA A 185 -46.51 -8.08 10.42
C ALA A 185 -46.26 -7.77 8.94
N ALA A 186 -45.05 -7.33 8.59
CA ALA A 186 -44.67 -7.08 7.20
C ALA A 186 -44.61 -8.39 6.37
N PHE A 187 -44.14 -9.49 6.96
CA PHE A 187 -44.20 -10.83 6.34
C PHE A 187 -45.63 -11.24 6.02
N GLU A 188 -46.55 -11.15 6.98
CA GLU A 188 -47.94 -11.55 6.77
C GLU A 188 -48.66 -10.65 5.75
N ASN A 189 -48.34 -9.36 5.70
CA ASN A 189 -48.83 -8.46 4.66
C ASN A 189 -48.32 -8.84 3.27
N ALA A 190 -47.02 -9.10 3.11
CA ALA A 190 -46.44 -9.51 1.83
C ALA A 190 -47.07 -10.83 1.32
N LYS A 191 -47.30 -11.79 2.22
CA LYS A 191 -48.03 -13.04 1.91
C LYS A 191 -49.46 -12.77 1.44
N ALA A 192 -50.18 -11.89 2.14
CA ALA A 192 -51.55 -11.54 1.79
C ALA A 192 -51.64 -10.81 0.44
N GLU A 193 -50.71 -9.90 0.15
CA GLU A 193 -50.63 -9.19 -1.13
C GLU A 193 -50.34 -10.14 -2.30
N ALA A 194 -49.36 -11.05 -2.14
CA ALA A 194 -49.03 -12.03 -3.16
C ALA A 194 -50.20 -13.01 -3.42
N ALA A 195 -50.90 -13.45 -2.37
CA ALA A 195 -52.10 -14.25 -2.49
C ALA A 195 -53.24 -13.50 -3.22
N ALA A 196 -53.43 -12.21 -2.91
CA ALA A 196 -54.41 -11.36 -3.60
C ALA A 196 -54.07 -11.13 -5.08
N ALA A 197 -52.79 -11.12 -5.43
CA ALA A 197 -52.30 -11.04 -6.82
C ALA A 197 -52.46 -12.37 -7.60
N GLY A 198 -52.90 -13.45 -6.95
CA GLY A 198 -53.08 -14.76 -7.57
C GLY A 198 -51.81 -15.63 -7.61
N THR A 199 -50.78 -15.23 -6.89
CA THR A 199 -49.49 -15.92 -6.77
C THR A 199 -49.20 -16.21 -5.29
N PRO A 200 -49.89 -17.20 -4.68
CA PRO A 200 -49.62 -17.56 -3.30
C PRO A 200 -48.16 -18.02 -3.15
N ILE A 201 -47.51 -17.52 -2.10
CA ILE A 201 -46.10 -17.81 -1.80
C ILE A 201 -46.00 -19.19 -1.14
N ASP A 202 -45.16 -20.06 -1.70
CA ASP A 202 -44.75 -21.30 -1.05
C ASP A 202 -43.52 -21.02 -0.18
N GLU A 203 -43.73 -20.92 1.14
CA GLU A 203 -42.72 -20.54 2.13
C GLU A 203 -41.48 -21.46 2.12
N GLU A 204 -41.58 -22.69 1.61
CA GLU A 204 -40.43 -23.60 1.51
C GLU A 204 -39.49 -23.27 0.33
N THR A 205 -39.93 -22.43 -0.61
CA THR A 205 -39.24 -22.18 -1.90
C THR A 205 -38.88 -20.72 -2.16
N VAL A 206 -39.21 -19.82 -1.23
CA VAL A 206 -38.86 -18.40 -1.31
C VAL A 206 -37.76 -18.05 -0.33
N GLU A 207 -36.88 -17.16 -0.79
CA GLU A 207 -35.95 -16.47 0.09
C GLU A 207 -36.50 -15.07 0.39
N TRP A 208 -36.48 -14.72 1.66
CA TRP A 208 -37.07 -13.49 2.16
C TRP A 208 -35.98 -12.46 2.49
N TYR A 209 -36.22 -11.22 2.10
CA TYR A 209 -35.32 -10.10 2.32
C TYR A 209 -36.07 -9.02 3.10
N VAL A 210 -35.50 -8.62 4.24
CA VAL A 210 -36.04 -7.54 5.07
C VAL A 210 -35.11 -6.34 4.91
N SER A 211 -35.66 -5.23 4.43
CA SER A 211 -34.95 -3.95 4.37
C SER A 211 -35.59 -2.95 5.34
N ILE A 212 -34.75 -2.32 6.15
CA ILE A 212 -35.16 -1.26 7.08
C ILE A 212 -34.32 -0.04 6.73
N VAL A 213 -34.95 1.00 6.21
CA VAL A 213 -34.26 2.24 5.83
C VAL A 213 -34.58 3.32 6.87
N GLY A 214 -33.62 3.61 7.75
CA GLY A 214 -33.78 4.53 8.89
C GLY A 214 -34.76 4.01 9.94
N ASP A 215 -35.55 4.91 10.54
CA ASP A 215 -36.59 4.57 11.54
C ASP A 215 -37.89 4.03 10.90
N GLY A 216 -37.83 3.62 9.63
CA GLY A 216 -38.98 3.27 8.80
C GLY A 216 -39.63 1.91 9.12
N GLU A 217 -40.85 1.73 8.61
CA GLU A 217 -41.53 0.43 8.61
C GLU A 217 -40.72 -0.60 7.79
N PRO A 218 -40.54 -1.84 8.29
CA PRO A 218 -39.80 -2.86 7.56
C PRO A 218 -40.48 -3.17 6.23
N ASN A 219 -39.71 -3.08 5.14
CA ASN A 219 -40.15 -3.50 3.82
C ASN A 219 -39.64 -4.92 3.55
N VAL A 220 -40.57 -5.84 3.37
CA VAL A 220 -40.29 -7.25 3.13
C VAL A 220 -40.50 -7.55 1.65
N THR A 221 -39.45 -8.00 0.99
CA THR A 221 -39.50 -8.52 -0.38
C THR A 221 -39.13 -10.00 -0.37
N PHE A 222 -39.56 -10.73 -1.39
CA PHE A 222 -39.21 -12.14 -1.56
C PHE A 222 -38.78 -12.40 -3.00
N VAL A 223 -37.91 -13.39 -3.16
CA VAL A 223 -37.47 -13.87 -4.47
C VAL A 223 -37.85 -15.35 -4.54
N THR A 224 -38.61 -15.73 -5.58
CA THR A 224 -38.95 -17.14 -5.80
C THR A 224 -37.75 -17.89 -6.35
N GLU A 225 -37.66 -19.20 -6.12
CA GLU A 225 -36.64 -20.05 -6.73
C GLU A 225 -36.58 -19.92 -8.26
N GLU A 226 -37.73 -19.70 -8.91
CA GLU A 226 -37.80 -19.47 -10.36
C GLU A 226 -37.24 -18.11 -10.75
N GLN A 227 -37.52 -17.04 -9.99
CA GLN A 227 -36.91 -15.73 -10.20
C GLN A 227 -35.41 -15.75 -9.91
N ARG A 228 -34.98 -16.46 -8.87
CA ARG A 228 -33.55 -16.66 -8.55
C ARG A 228 -32.86 -17.40 -9.68
N ARG A 229 -33.41 -18.53 -10.14
CA ARG A 229 -32.86 -19.28 -11.27
C ARG A 229 -32.89 -18.46 -12.57
N ALA A 230 -33.92 -17.63 -12.80
CA ALA A 230 -33.96 -16.74 -13.95
C ALA A 230 -32.90 -15.63 -13.86
N PHE A 231 -32.70 -15.06 -12.67
CA PHE A 231 -31.65 -14.07 -12.41
C PHE A 231 -30.26 -14.69 -12.53
N GLU A 232 -30.04 -15.89 -11.99
CA GLU A 232 -28.79 -16.66 -12.12
C GLU A 232 -28.52 -17.07 -13.58
N ALA A 233 -29.55 -17.46 -14.33
CA ALA A 233 -29.44 -17.78 -15.75
C ALA A 233 -29.21 -16.54 -16.63
N GLU A 234 -29.69 -15.36 -16.22
CA GLU A 234 -29.34 -14.08 -16.84
C GLU A 234 -27.96 -13.57 -16.39
N ALA A 235 -27.52 -13.94 -15.17
CA ALA A 235 -26.21 -13.59 -14.62
C ALA A 235 -25.06 -14.44 -15.18
N GLU A 236 -25.35 -15.54 -15.87
CA GLU A 236 -24.35 -16.43 -16.49
C GLU A 236 -23.50 -15.76 -17.59
N GLU A 237 -23.72 -14.49 -17.93
CA GLU A 237 -22.86 -13.73 -18.86
C GLU A 237 -22.58 -12.29 -18.39
N TYR A 238 -22.65 -12.00 -17.08
CA TYR A 238 -22.17 -10.70 -16.60
C TYR A 238 -20.65 -10.68 -16.61
N PHE A 239 -20.09 -9.89 -17.51
CA PHE A 239 -18.65 -9.64 -17.56
C PHE A 239 -18.24 -8.79 -16.35
N ASP A 240 -17.74 -9.43 -15.29
CA ASP A 240 -17.26 -8.74 -14.08
C ASP A 240 -15.98 -7.93 -14.33
N GLY A 241 -15.28 -8.22 -15.43
CA GLY A 241 -14.06 -7.54 -15.84
C GLY A 241 -13.04 -7.43 -14.69
N ILE A 242 -12.41 -6.25 -14.57
CA ILE A 242 -11.51 -5.95 -13.46
C ILE A 242 -12.29 -5.43 -12.23
N ALA A 243 -13.42 -4.74 -12.46
CA ALA A 243 -14.16 -4.05 -11.41
C ALA A 243 -14.77 -4.98 -10.35
N GLY A 244 -15.11 -6.22 -10.72
CA GLY A 244 -15.65 -7.22 -9.79
C GLY A 244 -14.62 -7.83 -8.83
N HIS A 245 -13.31 -7.69 -9.11
CA HIS A 245 -12.25 -8.46 -8.44
C HIS A 245 -11.27 -7.64 -7.61
N TYR A 246 -11.22 -6.32 -7.81
CA TYR A 246 -10.27 -5.45 -7.11
C TYR A 246 -11.00 -4.23 -6.54
N SER A 247 -10.39 -3.53 -5.58
CA SER A 247 -10.80 -2.17 -5.20
C SER A 247 -10.02 -1.12 -5.99
N PRO A 248 -10.63 -0.03 -6.49
CA PRO A 248 -9.91 1.03 -7.19
C PRO A 248 -8.74 1.60 -6.39
N MET A 249 -8.90 1.67 -5.07
CA MET A 249 -7.89 2.17 -4.14
C MET A 249 -6.68 1.24 -4.03
N GLU A 250 -6.90 -0.07 -4.11
CA GLU A 250 -5.80 -1.05 -4.11
C GLU A 250 -5.00 -0.97 -5.40
N VAL A 251 -5.68 -0.83 -6.54
CA VAL A 251 -5.02 -0.83 -7.84
C VAL A 251 -4.23 0.46 -8.08
N THR A 252 -4.82 1.62 -7.78
CA THR A 252 -4.11 2.91 -7.92
C THR A 252 -3.04 3.08 -6.85
N GLY A 253 -3.35 2.77 -5.59
CA GLY A 253 -2.47 3.00 -4.44
C GLY A 253 -1.36 1.97 -4.29
N ARG A 254 -1.65 0.67 -4.42
CA ARG A 254 -0.66 -0.40 -4.22
C ARG A 254 0.04 -0.79 -5.51
N LEU A 255 -0.69 -0.94 -6.62
CA LEU A 255 -0.06 -1.34 -7.89
C LEU A 255 0.55 -0.16 -8.64
N GLY A 256 0.13 1.09 -8.36
CA GLY A 256 0.68 2.28 -8.99
C GLY A 256 0.27 2.45 -10.46
N LEU A 257 -0.85 1.84 -10.88
CA LEU A 257 -1.40 2.08 -12.21
C LEU A 257 -1.95 3.52 -12.31
N PRO A 258 -1.65 4.27 -13.39
CA PRO A 258 -2.25 5.57 -13.62
C PRO A 258 -3.78 5.47 -13.68
N GLU A 259 -4.46 6.47 -13.14
CA GLU A 259 -5.92 6.52 -13.08
C GLU A 259 -6.54 6.45 -14.48
N GLU A 260 -5.93 7.09 -15.48
CA GLU A 260 -6.43 7.08 -16.86
C GLU A 260 -6.44 5.66 -17.44
N VAL A 261 -5.35 4.92 -17.26
CA VAL A 261 -5.20 3.53 -17.71
C VAL A 261 -6.18 2.61 -16.99
N LEU A 262 -6.31 2.79 -15.67
CA LEU A 262 -7.23 1.99 -14.89
C LEU A 262 -8.69 2.26 -15.29
N SER A 263 -9.07 3.53 -15.48
CA SER A 263 -10.45 3.92 -15.73
C SER A 263 -11.04 3.29 -17.00
N GLU A 264 -10.26 3.18 -18.08
CA GLU A 264 -10.73 2.55 -19.32
C GLU A 264 -10.95 1.04 -19.14
N ALA A 265 -9.98 0.36 -18.50
CA ALA A 265 -10.07 -1.08 -18.24
C ALA A 265 -11.16 -1.41 -17.19
N TRP A 266 -11.34 -0.55 -16.19
CA TRP A 266 -12.31 -0.70 -15.12
C TRP A 266 -13.75 -0.58 -15.62
N ASN A 267 -14.00 0.35 -16.53
CA ASN A 267 -15.33 0.61 -17.06
C ASN A 267 -15.70 -0.33 -18.23
N ALA A 268 -14.81 -1.25 -18.61
CA ALA A 268 -15.06 -2.21 -19.68
C ALA A 268 -16.25 -3.12 -19.33
N GLN A 269 -17.31 -3.05 -20.14
CA GLN A 269 -18.54 -3.86 -19.98
C GLN A 269 -18.49 -5.18 -20.77
N SER A 270 -17.37 -5.48 -21.43
CA SER A 270 -17.18 -6.71 -22.21
C SER A 270 -15.70 -7.05 -22.33
N GLN A 271 -15.41 -8.33 -22.63
CA GLN A 271 -14.03 -8.78 -22.89
C GLN A 271 -13.39 -7.99 -24.04
N ASP A 272 -14.11 -7.75 -25.13
CA ASP A 272 -13.60 -6.97 -26.27
C ASP A 272 -13.21 -5.54 -25.86
N ALA A 273 -13.98 -4.91 -24.97
CA ALA A 273 -13.67 -3.58 -24.45
C ALA A 273 -12.45 -3.60 -23.53
N LEU A 274 -12.30 -4.63 -22.69
CA LEU A 274 -11.13 -4.80 -21.84
C LEU A 274 -9.86 -5.06 -22.67
N ASP A 275 -9.95 -5.93 -23.67
CA ASP A 275 -8.85 -6.20 -24.60
C ASP A 275 -8.44 -4.94 -25.38
N ALA A 276 -9.41 -4.10 -25.75
CA ALA A 276 -9.12 -2.80 -26.37
C ALA A 276 -8.35 -1.87 -25.43
N ALA A 277 -8.75 -1.76 -24.15
CA ALA A 277 -8.06 -0.95 -23.15
C ALA A 277 -6.63 -1.48 -22.88
N ILE A 278 -6.47 -2.80 -22.76
CA ILE A 278 -5.16 -3.46 -22.62
C ILE A 278 -4.25 -3.13 -23.81
N ASN A 279 -4.77 -3.20 -25.04
CA ASN A 279 -3.99 -2.94 -26.25
C ASN A 279 -3.73 -1.45 -26.50
N ALA A 280 -4.50 -0.55 -25.89
CA ALA A 280 -4.27 0.90 -25.94
C ALA A 280 -3.10 1.36 -25.02
N CYS A 281 -2.67 0.52 -24.08
CA CYS A 281 -1.56 0.83 -23.19
C CYS A 281 -0.22 0.95 -23.95
N GLU A 282 0.36 2.15 -23.97
CA GLU A 282 1.69 2.39 -24.57
C GLU A 282 2.84 1.77 -23.74
N ASN A 283 2.64 1.66 -22.43
CA ASN A 283 3.61 1.06 -21.51
C ASN A 283 3.35 -0.45 -21.39
N GLU A 284 4.32 -1.26 -21.82
CA GLU A 284 4.28 -2.72 -21.78
C GLU A 284 4.08 -3.27 -20.35
N TRP A 285 4.56 -2.57 -19.32
CA TRP A 285 4.33 -2.97 -17.93
C TRP A 285 2.85 -2.79 -17.53
N HIS A 286 2.22 -1.65 -17.87
CA HIS A 286 0.78 -1.45 -17.63
C HIS A 286 -0.06 -2.52 -18.34
N ARG A 287 0.29 -2.80 -19.60
CA ARG A 287 -0.39 -3.81 -20.41
C ARG A 287 -0.33 -5.18 -19.73
N ARG A 288 0.85 -5.63 -19.29
CA ARG A 288 1.01 -6.92 -18.61
C ARG A 288 0.27 -6.97 -17.28
N MET A 289 0.30 -5.90 -16.51
CA MET A 289 -0.45 -5.81 -15.25
C MET A 289 -1.95 -6.01 -15.49
N LEU A 290 -2.54 -5.25 -16.44
CA LEU A 290 -3.95 -5.37 -16.77
C LEU A 290 -4.32 -6.75 -17.32
N VAL A 291 -3.45 -7.40 -18.10
CA VAL A 291 -3.66 -8.79 -18.54
C VAL A 291 -3.77 -9.74 -17.35
N ARG A 292 -2.85 -9.66 -16.39
CA ARG A 292 -2.87 -10.54 -15.22
C ARG A 292 -4.06 -10.24 -14.29
N MET A 293 -4.49 -8.98 -14.23
CA MET A 293 -5.73 -8.60 -13.55
C MET A 293 -6.98 -9.16 -14.26
N ALA A 294 -7.00 -9.15 -15.59
CA ALA A 294 -8.08 -9.75 -16.39
C ALA A 294 -8.15 -11.28 -16.23
N GLU A 295 -7.01 -11.92 -15.91
CA GLU A 295 -6.93 -13.33 -15.54
C GLU A 295 -7.30 -13.58 -14.06
N HIS A 296 -7.71 -12.53 -13.32
CA HIS A 296 -8.10 -12.56 -11.91
C HIS A 296 -7.00 -13.03 -10.95
N ALA A 297 -5.72 -12.75 -11.26
CA ALA A 297 -4.62 -13.05 -10.34
C ALA A 297 -4.77 -12.28 -9.02
N ALA A 298 -4.53 -12.93 -7.88
CA ALA A 298 -4.67 -12.27 -6.59
C ALA A 298 -3.75 -11.03 -6.49
N LEU A 299 -4.18 -9.99 -5.77
CA LEU A 299 -3.40 -8.75 -5.64
C LEU A 299 -1.97 -9.00 -5.13
N ASP A 300 -1.80 -9.89 -4.15
CA ASP A 300 -0.49 -10.24 -3.61
C ASP A 300 0.37 -11.00 -4.63
N GLU A 301 -0.25 -11.85 -5.48
CA GLU A 301 0.45 -12.52 -6.59
C GLU A 301 0.95 -11.50 -7.62
N LEU A 302 0.11 -10.53 -7.98
CA LEU A 302 0.50 -9.41 -8.85
C LEU A 302 1.66 -8.62 -8.24
N MET A 303 1.56 -8.27 -6.95
CA MET A 303 2.63 -7.54 -6.28
C MET A 303 3.95 -8.31 -6.25
N LEU A 304 3.90 -9.62 -6.02
CA LEU A 304 5.08 -10.49 -6.04
C LEU A 304 5.66 -10.64 -7.46
N GLU A 305 4.81 -10.95 -8.44
CA GLU A 305 5.18 -11.16 -9.84
C GLU A 305 5.85 -9.92 -10.44
N PHE A 306 5.26 -8.75 -10.20
CA PHE A 306 5.79 -7.47 -10.68
C PHE A 306 6.82 -6.85 -9.75
N GLY A 307 7.13 -7.47 -8.60
CA GLY A 307 8.11 -6.96 -7.64
C GLY A 307 7.74 -5.61 -7.03
N ILE A 308 6.45 -5.35 -6.86
CA ILE A 308 5.90 -4.13 -6.24
C ILE A 308 5.93 -4.26 -4.70
N GLU A 309 6.15 -5.47 -4.19
CA GLU A 309 6.53 -5.71 -2.80
C GLU A 309 7.84 -5.01 -2.46
N THR A 310 7.74 -3.73 -2.12
CA THR A 310 8.70 -3.08 -1.24
C THR A 310 8.32 -3.47 0.16
N ILE A 311 8.57 -4.73 0.51
CA ILE A 311 8.52 -5.17 1.89
C ILE A 311 9.74 -4.56 2.56
N VAL A 312 9.56 -3.34 3.10
CA VAL A 312 10.40 -2.85 4.18
C VAL A 312 9.88 -3.53 5.43
N PHE A 313 10.37 -4.74 5.72
CA PHE A 313 10.46 -5.12 7.11
C PHE A 313 11.66 -4.34 7.64
N PRO A 314 11.49 -3.34 8.51
CA PRO A 314 12.59 -3.03 9.40
C PRO A 314 12.92 -4.37 10.06
N GLN A 315 14.09 -4.92 9.77
CA GLN A 315 14.61 -5.96 10.65
C GLN A 315 14.83 -5.22 11.96
N ASP A 316 13.87 -5.33 12.87
CA ASP A 316 14.03 -4.84 14.23
C ASP A 316 15.38 -5.40 14.69
N ARG A 317 16.33 -4.49 14.97
CA ARG A 317 17.62 -4.86 15.53
C ARG A 317 17.34 -5.78 16.72
N GLU A 318 17.89 -6.99 16.72
CA GLU A 318 17.79 -7.87 17.88
C GLU A 318 18.24 -7.06 19.12
N PRO A 319 17.38 -6.91 20.14
CA PRO A 319 17.74 -6.12 21.31
C PRO A 319 18.97 -6.71 21.96
N THR A 320 19.84 -5.85 22.50
CA THR A 320 20.89 -6.33 23.39
C THR A 320 20.27 -6.99 24.62
N GLU A 321 20.97 -7.92 25.26
CA GLU A 321 20.49 -8.57 26.49
C GLU A 321 20.11 -7.52 27.56
N GLU A 322 20.87 -6.41 27.65
CA GLU A 322 20.60 -5.30 28.56
C GLU A 322 19.29 -4.56 28.24
N GLU A 323 19.05 -4.24 26.97
CA GLU A 323 17.80 -3.63 26.53
C GLU A 323 16.60 -4.55 26.80
N GLN A 324 16.76 -5.85 26.50
CA GLN A 324 15.73 -6.86 26.74
C GLN A 324 15.41 -7.01 28.23
N GLU A 325 16.42 -6.97 29.11
CA GLU A 325 16.24 -7.00 30.55
C GLU A 325 15.52 -5.74 31.06
N VAL A 326 15.93 -4.55 30.60
CA VAL A 326 15.32 -3.27 30.98
C VAL A 326 13.84 -3.22 30.62
N TRP A 327 13.49 -3.61 29.39
CA TRP A 327 12.08 -3.66 28.99
C TRP A 327 11.30 -4.74 29.72
N SER A 328 11.88 -5.93 29.92
CA SER A 328 11.21 -7.01 30.65
C SER A 328 10.82 -6.59 32.07
N VAL A 329 11.71 -5.84 32.75
CA VAL A 329 11.42 -5.25 34.07
C VAL A 329 10.32 -4.19 33.96
N ALA A 330 10.40 -3.28 32.98
CA ALA A 330 9.39 -2.24 32.79
C ALA A 330 8.01 -2.82 32.46
N TYR A 331 7.96 -3.83 31.60
CA TYR A 331 6.74 -4.51 31.17
C TYR A 331 6.10 -5.25 32.33
N SER A 332 6.90 -5.99 33.12
CA SER A 332 6.40 -6.67 34.32
C SER A 332 5.81 -5.68 35.32
N ALA A 333 6.45 -4.53 35.53
CA ALA A 333 5.93 -3.48 36.41
C ALA A 333 4.63 -2.83 35.87
N ALA A 334 4.50 -2.67 34.55
CA ALA A 334 3.27 -2.18 33.93
C ALA A 334 2.12 -3.18 34.11
N MET A 335 2.39 -4.47 33.91
CA MET A 335 1.41 -5.55 34.10
C MET A 335 0.95 -5.67 35.56
N GLU A 336 1.85 -5.57 36.54
CA GLU A 336 1.46 -5.54 37.96
C GLU A 336 0.52 -4.37 38.29
N ARG A 337 0.72 -3.20 37.66
CA ARG A 337 -0.16 -2.04 37.84
C ARG A 337 -1.53 -2.24 37.18
N TRP A 338 -1.56 -2.84 35.99
CA TRP A 338 -2.81 -3.23 35.34
C TRP A 338 -3.64 -4.20 36.18
N GLU A 339 -3.02 -5.20 36.80
CA GLU A 339 -3.71 -6.14 37.70
C GLU A 339 -4.32 -5.45 38.94
N LEU A 340 -3.74 -4.31 39.35
CA LEU A 340 -4.26 -3.48 40.44
C LEU A 340 -5.33 -2.47 39.98
N GLY A 341 -5.70 -2.49 38.70
CA GLY A 341 -6.70 -1.59 38.10
C GLY A 341 -6.16 -0.20 37.75
N ASP A 342 -4.83 -0.02 37.75
CA ASP A 342 -4.17 1.22 37.35
C ASP A 342 -3.67 1.08 35.91
N PHE A 343 -4.44 1.59 34.95
CA PHE A 343 -4.14 1.51 33.53
C PHE A 343 -2.97 2.44 33.17
N VAL A 344 -1.80 1.86 33.02
CA VAL A 344 -0.58 2.53 32.54
C VAL A 344 -0.26 2.13 31.10
N ASP A 345 0.35 3.03 30.34
CA ASP A 345 0.81 2.70 28.99
C ASP A 345 1.86 1.58 29.02
N GLU A 346 1.80 0.70 28.02
CA GLU A 346 2.84 -0.31 27.82
C GLU A 346 4.18 0.40 27.57
N PRO A 347 5.27 -0.01 28.26
CA PRO A 347 6.56 0.63 28.05
C PRO A 347 7.01 0.43 26.61
N ALA A 348 7.31 1.55 25.94
CA ALA A 348 7.86 1.52 24.59
C ALA A 348 9.12 0.64 24.56
N ALA A 349 9.11 -0.39 23.72
CA ALA A 349 10.31 -1.17 23.44
C ALA A 349 11.19 -0.35 22.48
N PRO A 350 12.38 0.13 22.92
CA PRO A 350 13.21 1.00 22.08
C PRO A 350 13.73 0.34 20.81
N TRP A 351 13.60 -0.98 20.66
CA TRP A 351 13.93 -1.75 19.45
C TRP A 351 12.73 -2.15 18.60
N LEU A 352 11.50 -2.05 19.13
CA LEU A 352 10.30 -2.21 18.31
C LEU A 352 9.98 -0.82 17.77
N LEU A 353 10.23 -0.61 16.47
CA LEU A 353 9.71 0.53 15.74
C LEU A 353 8.20 0.38 15.61
N SER A 354 7.50 0.48 16.74
CA SER A 354 6.05 0.42 16.86
C SER A 354 5.50 1.75 16.35
N GLY A 355 5.29 1.79 15.03
CA GLY A 355 4.65 2.89 14.34
C GLY A 355 5.56 3.55 13.32
N VAL A 356 5.48 3.12 12.06
CA VAL A 356 5.79 4.01 10.94
C VAL A 356 4.71 5.09 10.92
N GLN A 357 4.90 6.17 11.66
CA GLN A 357 4.20 7.41 11.35
C GLN A 357 4.71 7.89 10.00
N LEU A 358 3.88 7.82 8.96
CA LEU A 358 4.13 8.47 7.68
C LEU A 358 4.26 9.99 7.90
N GLY A 359 5.45 10.46 8.28
CA GLY A 359 5.69 11.88 8.57
C GLY A 359 6.90 12.28 9.42
N ALA A 360 7.59 11.38 10.13
CA ALA A 360 8.83 11.69 10.86
C ALA A 360 9.87 10.57 10.67
N PRO A 361 11.18 10.89 10.64
CA PRO A 361 12.20 10.01 10.08
C PRO A 361 12.41 8.77 10.93
N ALA A 362 12.33 7.60 10.30
CA ALA A 362 12.73 6.34 10.91
C ALA A 362 14.26 6.35 11.06
N SER A 363 14.75 6.75 12.24
CA SER A 363 16.10 6.38 12.69
C SER A 363 16.11 4.88 12.98
N ASP A 364 17.14 4.20 12.51
CA ASP A 364 17.47 2.78 12.73
C ASP A 364 16.66 1.71 11.97
N ALA A 365 16.14 2.03 10.78
CA ALA A 365 15.70 0.99 9.83
C ALA A 365 16.87 0.50 8.94
N GLU A 366 17.28 -0.76 9.12
CA GLU A 366 18.20 -1.46 8.22
C GLU A 366 17.40 -2.08 7.05
N ILE A 367 17.76 -1.74 5.81
CA ILE A 367 17.02 -2.12 4.60
C ILE A 367 17.80 -3.18 3.84
N ILE A 368 17.24 -4.38 3.76
CA ILE A 368 17.72 -5.49 2.93
C ILE A 368 16.78 -5.61 1.72
N ALA A 369 17.27 -5.30 0.52
CA ALA A 369 16.60 -5.66 -0.71
C ALA A 369 16.53 -7.19 -0.82
N SER A 370 15.33 -7.76 -0.82
CA SER A 370 15.10 -9.19 -1.04
C SER A 370 15.41 -9.57 -2.49
N PHE A 371 16.39 -10.46 -2.67
CA PHE A 371 16.70 -11.11 -3.93
C PHE A 371 16.07 -12.50 -3.95
N GLU A 372 14.97 -12.67 -4.66
CA GLU A 372 14.56 -14.00 -5.12
C GLU A 372 14.43 -14.02 -6.65
N HIS A 373 15.29 -14.82 -7.29
CA HIS A 373 15.12 -15.32 -8.65
C HIS A 373 15.10 -16.87 -8.57
N PRO A 374 14.17 -17.56 -9.26
CA PRO A 374 13.91 -19.00 -9.09
C PRO A 374 15.01 -19.97 -9.56
N THR A 375 16.18 -19.50 -10.03
CA THR A 375 17.21 -20.37 -10.64
C THR A 375 18.67 -20.08 -10.28
N ALA A 376 18.96 -19.18 -9.33
CA ALA A 376 20.33 -18.99 -8.85
C ALA A 376 20.36 -18.86 -7.32
N ARG A 377 20.73 -19.96 -6.63
CA ARG A 377 21.04 -19.95 -5.20
C ARG A 377 22.41 -19.30 -4.99
N LEU A 378 22.44 -18.10 -4.42
CA LEU A 378 23.60 -17.58 -3.71
C LEU A 378 23.22 -17.45 -2.23
N GLN A 379 23.79 -18.33 -1.41
CA GLN A 379 23.73 -18.26 0.05
C GLN A 379 24.71 -17.19 0.52
N PHE A 380 24.28 -16.31 1.43
CA PHE A 380 25.20 -15.53 2.25
C PHE A 380 25.26 -16.11 3.66
N GLU A 381 26.49 -16.43 4.08
CA GLU A 381 26.86 -16.97 5.37
C GLU A 381 27.27 -15.79 6.29
N ARG A 382 26.71 -15.76 7.51
CA ARG A 382 27.05 -14.76 8.55
C ARG A 382 28.47 -15.05 9.05
N VAL A 383 29.46 -14.28 8.61
CA VAL A 383 30.80 -14.30 9.21
C VAL A 383 30.74 -13.51 10.51
N ARG A 384 30.94 -14.22 11.64
CA ARG A 384 31.00 -13.66 13.00
C ARG A 384 32.17 -12.71 13.20
#